data_AF-A0A926XKY9-F1
#
_entry.id   AF-A0A926XKY9-F1
#
_cell.length_a   1.000
_cell.length_b   1.000
_cell.length_c   1.000
_cell.angle_alpha   90.00
_cell.angle_beta   90.00
_cell.angle_gamma   90.00
#
_symmetry.space_group_name_H-M   'P 1'
#
loop_
_entity.id
_entity.type
_entity.pdbx_description
1 polymer ?
#
loop_
_entity_poly.entity_id
_entity_poly.type
_entity_poly.pdbx_seq_one_letter_code
_entity_poly.pdbx_strand_id
1 'polypeptide(L)'
;MTVTELIQKGGPAMWPLLFLSILSGYAIIDRLFFWIRVLLKEKQIVNNILDAAARNWNAAVEIAREYRQHPIGRFFYIPLQLVNPDPEVFHLALEASADDELATMRRGDKILEGVIALAPLLGLLGTVLGLIRSLGSISLSDLGTSSTAGVTLGIGESLISTATGLVVAIVSLAFYRLFQAFIFGQVRVFRKAGANLELLYRRHWSALEEGYDRETGRVELGSPLFRDPLDPNYKRKPLIGIESSDVADNVADNAERSEPENRPRKQGDNRRDEEERSNLPITEE
;
A
#
# COMPACT_ATOMS: atom_id res chain seq x y z
N MET A 1 -41.41 3.55 -8.93
CA MET A 1 -41.09 2.29 -9.61
C MET A 1 -40.55 1.33 -8.58
N THR A 2 -41.23 0.19 -8.39
CA THR A 2 -40.73 -0.88 -7.52
C THR A 2 -39.58 -1.65 -8.20
N VAL A 3 -38.71 -2.31 -7.44
CA VAL A 3 -37.60 -3.12 -8.01
C VAL A 3 -38.13 -4.19 -8.98
N THR A 4 -39.30 -4.73 -8.67
CA THR A 4 -40.07 -5.67 -9.50
C THR A 4 -40.49 -5.07 -10.84
N GLU A 5 -40.93 -3.80 -10.89
CA GLU A 5 -41.23 -3.10 -12.14
C GLU A 5 -39.96 -2.84 -12.97
N LEU A 6 -38.83 -2.57 -12.32
CA LEU A 6 -37.55 -2.34 -13.00
C LEU A 6 -37.03 -3.62 -13.68
N ILE A 7 -37.18 -4.76 -13.01
CA ILE A 7 -36.80 -6.08 -13.56
C ILE A 7 -37.72 -6.49 -14.71
N GLN A 8 -39.03 -6.25 -14.57
CA GLN A 8 -39.98 -6.53 -15.66
C GLN A 8 -39.70 -5.66 -16.90
N LYS A 9 -39.30 -4.40 -16.71
CA LYS A 9 -39.00 -3.47 -17.80
C LYS A 9 -37.59 -3.58 -18.37
N GLY A 10 -36.59 -4.06 -17.64
CA GLY A 10 -35.21 -4.10 -18.15
C GLY A 10 -34.82 -5.40 -18.87
N GLY A 11 -35.74 -6.37 -18.96
CA GLY A 11 -35.51 -7.63 -19.66
C GLY A 11 -34.55 -8.59 -18.94
N PRO A 12 -34.07 -9.66 -19.62
CA PRO A 12 -33.31 -10.74 -19.00
C PRO A 12 -31.94 -10.30 -18.43
N ALA A 13 -31.34 -9.24 -18.98
CA ALA A 13 -30.06 -8.71 -18.51
C ALA A 13 -30.14 -8.09 -17.10
N MET A 14 -31.34 -7.83 -16.57
CA MET A 14 -31.54 -7.29 -15.22
C MET A 14 -31.18 -8.29 -14.12
N TRP A 15 -31.35 -9.59 -14.36
CA TRP A 15 -31.04 -10.63 -13.35
C TRP A 15 -29.55 -10.64 -12.95
N PRO A 16 -28.59 -10.73 -13.90
CA PRO A 16 -27.18 -10.67 -13.54
C PRO A 16 -26.78 -9.28 -13.01
N LEU A 17 -27.40 -8.19 -13.50
CA LEU A 17 -27.16 -6.84 -12.95
C LEU A 17 -27.59 -6.72 -11.49
N LEU A 18 -28.76 -7.27 -11.14
CA LEU A 18 -29.25 -7.30 -9.76
C LEU A 18 -28.28 -8.06 -8.86
N PHE A 19 -27.79 -9.21 -9.32
CA PHE A 19 -26.77 -9.98 -8.60
C PHE A 19 -25.50 -9.16 -8.35
N LEU A 20 -24.96 -8.49 -9.38
CA LEU A 20 -23.78 -7.64 -9.21
C LEU A 20 -24.04 -6.46 -8.26
N SER A 21 -25.25 -5.88 -8.28
CA SER A 21 -25.63 -4.80 -7.37
C SER A 21 -25.69 -5.24 -5.91
N ILE A 22 -26.21 -6.44 -5.64
CA ILE A 22 -26.24 -7.01 -4.28
C ILE A 22 -24.81 -7.35 -3.83
N LEU A 23 -24.02 -7.94 -4.73
CA LEU A 23 -22.65 -8.33 -4.46
C LEU A 23 -21.75 -7.10 -4.15
N SER A 24 -21.87 -6.01 -4.90
CA SER A 24 -21.16 -4.77 -4.61
C SER A 24 -21.67 -4.11 -3.33
N GLY A 25 -22.98 -4.08 -3.11
CA GLY A 25 -23.56 -3.56 -1.87
C GLY A 25 -23.04 -4.28 -0.62
N TYR A 26 -22.99 -5.61 -0.65
CA TYR A 26 -22.40 -6.41 0.42
C TYR A 26 -20.93 -6.06 0.67
N ALA A 27 -20.12 -6.01 -0.40
CA ALA A 27 -18.70 -5.68 -0.29
C ALA A 27 -18.49 -4.26 0.26
N ILE A 28 -19.29 -3.27 -0.17
CA ILE A 28 -19.22 -1.89 0.31
C ILE A 28 -19.53 -1.82 1.80
N ILE A 29 -20.61 -2.46 2.25
CA ILE A 29 -21.04 -2.39 3.66
C ILE A 29 -20.00 -3.08 4.56
N ASP A 30 -19.53 -4.27 4.21
CA ASP A 30 -18.48 -4.99 4.95
C ASP A 30 -17.22 -4.12 5.10
N ARG A 31 -16.74 -3.55 3.98
CA ARG A 31 -15.56 -2.68 3.95
C ARG A 31 -15.77 -1.40 4.74
N LEU A 32 -16.94 -0.78 4.68
CA LEU A 32 -17.23 0.45 5.39
C LEU A 32 -17.15 0.25 6.91
N PHE A 33 -17.75 -0.84 7.43
CA PHE A 33 -17.64 -1.18 8.84
C PHE A 33 -16.21 -1.50 9.27
N PHE A 34 -15.44 -2.19 8.43
CA PHE A 34 -14.03 -2.44 8.66
C PHE A 34 -13.25 -1.12 8.81
N TRP A 35 -13.38 -0.22 7.84
CA TRP A 35 -12.66 1.06 7.82
C TRP A 35 -13.02 1.97 8.99
N ILE A 36 -14.31 2.06 9.35
CA ILE A 36 -14.74 2.83 10.52
C ILE A 36 -14.07 2.29 11.79
N ARG A 37 -14.01 0.97 11.97
CA ARG A 37 -13.38 0.37 13.15
C ARG A 37 -11.86 0.62 13.20
N VAL A 38 -11.18 0.56 12.05
CA VAL A 38 -9.73 0.80 11.97
C VAL A 38 -9.39 2.26 12.26
N LEU A 39 -10.03 3.20 11.56
CA LEU A 39 -9.68 4.62 11.63
C LEU A 39 -9.97 5.25 13.01
N LEU A 40 -10.97 4.75 13.74
CA LEU A 40 -11.36 5.31 15.05
C LEU A 40 -10.39 4.97 16.19
N LYS A 41 -9.76 3.79 16.16
CA LYS A 41 -8.94 3.30 17.29
C LYS A 41 -7.43 3.34 17.02
N GLU A 42 -7.03 3.44 15.76
CA GLU A 42 -5.63 3.35 15.33
C GLU A 42 -4.68 4.26 16.12
N LYS A 43 -4.98 5.56 16.21
CA LYS A 43 -4.10 6.53 16.89
C LYS A 43 -3.87 6.18 18.37
N GLN A 44 -4.92 5.73 19.06
CA GLN A 44 -4.81 5.36 20.47
C GLN A 44 -3.97 4.10 20.64
N ILE A 45 -4.17 3.10 19.79
CA ILE A 45 -3.41 1.84 19.85
C ILE A 45 -1.92 2.09 19.59
N VAL A 46 -1.60 2.88 18.56
CA VAL A 46 -0.20 3.23 18.23
C VAL A 46 0.49 3.92 19.40
N ASN A 47 -0.15 4.95 19.98
CA ASN A 47 0.44 5.68 21.09
C ASN A 47 0.62 4.78 22.32
N ASN A 48 -0.39 3.98 22.68
CA ASN A 48 -0.30 3.07 23.82
C ASN A 48 0.86 2.07 23.70
N ILE A 49 1.07 1.50 22.51
CA ILE A 49 2.14 0.53 22.27
C ILE A 49 3.51 1.22 22.26
N LEU A 50 3.66 2.34 21.56
CA LEU A 50 4.93 3.06 21.49
C LEU A 50 5.36 3.64 22.85
N ASP A 51 4.41 4.20 23.62
CA ASP A 51 4.68 4.72 24.96
C ASP A 51 5.05 3.60 25.96
N ALA A 52 4.51 2.39 25.75
CA ALA A 52 4.91 1.22 26.51
C ALA A 52 6.30 0.73 26.09
N ALA A 53 6.59 0.64 24.79
CA ALA A 53 7.88 0.21 24.27
C ALA A 53 9.02 1.13 24.71
N ALA A 54 8.75 2.43 24.86
CA ALA A 54 9.72 3.39 25.37
C ALA A 54 10.07 3.21 26.85
N ARG A 55 9.20 2.57 27.66
CA ARG A 55 9.37 2.42 29.11
C ARG A 55 9.70 1.00 29.54
N ASN A 56 8.99 0.03 28.99
CA ASN A 56 9.13 -1.38 29.32
C ASN A 56 8.73 -2.24 28.11
N TRP A 57 9.72 -2.92 27.54
CA TRP A 57 9.54 -3.76 26.35
C TRP A 57 8.48 -4.84 26.56
N ASN A 58 8.48 -5.52 27.71
CA ASN A 58 7.51 -6.57 28.03
C ASN A 58 6.07 -6.03 28.10
N ALA A 59 5.89 -4.82 28.61
CA ALA A 59 4.57 -4.18 28.63
C ALA A 59 4.05 -3.89 27.22
N ALA A 60 4.93 -3.52 26.29
CA ALA A 60 4.55 -3.31 24.89
C ALA A 60 4.05 -4.59 24.23
N VAL A 61 4.67 -5.74 24.52
CA VAL A 61 4.24 -7.06 24.01
C VAL A 61 2.81 -7.38 24.46
N GLU A 62 2.50 -7.20 25.75
CA GLU A 62 1.16 -7.50 26.28
C GLU A 62 0.08 -6.55 25.73
N ILE A 63 0.39 -5.25 25.59
CA ILE A 63 -0.55 -4.30 24.99
C ILE A 63 -0.78 -4.61 23.50
N ALA A 64 0.28 -4.92 22.75
CA ALA A 64 0.15 -5.34 21.36
C ALA A 64 -0.65 -6.65 21.24
N ARG A 65 -0.50 -7.56 22.19
CA ARG A 65 -1.27 -8.81 22.28
C ARG A 65 -2.76 -8.56 22.48
N GLU A 66 -3.14 -7.61 23.33
CA GLU A 66 -4.53 -7.23 23.58
C GLU A 66 -5.21 -6.69 22.30
N TYR A 67 -4.47 -5.91 21.50
CA TYR A 67 -4.97 -5.32 20.26
C TYR A 67 -4.78 -6.19 19.01
N ARG A 68 -4.52 -7.50 19.13
CA ARG A 68 -4.32 -8.40 17.96
C ARG A 68 -5.50 -8.51 16.99
N GLN A 69 -6.70 -8.13 17.43
CA GLN A 69 -7.89 -8.08 16.56
C GLN A 69 -7.90 -6.83 15.66
N HIS A 70 -7.02 -5.86 15.91
CA HIS A 70 -6.85 -4.66 15.11
C HIS A 70 -5.60 -4.81 14.22
N PRO A 71 -5.65 -4.41 12.93
CA PRO A 71 -4.50 -4.56 12.02
C PRO A 71 -3.20 -3.95 12.57
N ILE A 72 -3.26 -2.70 13.06
CA ILE A 72 -2.07 -2.05 13.64
C ILE A 72 -1.55 -2.75 14.91
N GLY A 73 -2.41 -3.42 15.69
CA GLY A 73 -1.99 -4.16 16.87
C GLY A 73 -1.30 -5.47 16.50
N ARG A 74 -1.86 -6.18 15.51
CA ARG A 74 -1.22 -7.37 14.93
C ARG A 74 0.12 -7.03 14.28
N PHE A 75 0.18 -5.91 13.56
CA PHE A 75 1.42 -5.33 13.01
C PHE A 75 2.53 -5.21 14.05
N PHE A 76 2.24 -4.62 15.21
CA PHE A 76 3.23 -4.46 16.27
C PHE A 76 3.52 -5.76 17.01
N TYR A 77 2.53 -6.64 17.17
CA TYR A 77 2.69 -7.86 17.95
C TYR A 77 3.71 -8.83 17.33
N ILE A 78 3.76 -8.95 16.00
CA ILE A 78 4.66 -9.89 15.30
C ILE A 78 6.15 -9.65 15.60
N PRO A 79 6.71 -8.43 15.46
CA PRO A 79 8.10 -8.17 15.80
C PRO A 79 8.33 -8.12 17.33
N LEU A 80 7.35 -7.63 18.11
CA LEU A 80 7.49 -7.52 19.57
C LEU A 80 7.59 -8.86 20.29
N GLN A 81 6.95 -9.92 19.78
CA GLN A 81 6.99 -11.25 20.41
C GLN A 81 8.31 -12.01 20.17
N LEU A 82 9.20 -11.51 19.31
CA LEU A 82 10.49 -12.14 19.04
C LEU A 82 11.40 -12.00 20.28
N VAL A 83 12.10 -13.07 20.62
CA VAL A 83 13.01 -13.09 21.77
C VAL A 83 14.39 -12.60 21.33
N ASN A 84 14.77 -11.39 21.74
CA ASN A 84 16.07 -10.77 21.46
C ASN A 84 16.55 -10.93 19.99
N PRO A 85 15.72 -10.60 18.99
CA PRO A 85 16.15 -10.68 17.59
C PRO A 85 17.27 -9.68 17.30
N ASP A 86 18.18 -9.98 16.39
CA ASP A 86 19.07 -8.96 15.84
C ASP A 86 18.23 -7.78 15.25
N PRO A 87 18.69 -6.52 15.30
CA PRO A 87 17.98 -5.37 14.73
C PRO A 87 17.56 -5.56 13.26
N GLU A 88 18.34 -6.27 12.45
CA GLU A 88 17.96 -6.59 11.06
C GLU A 88 16.78 -7.55 11.00
N VAL A 89 16.77 -8.58 11.85
CA VAL A 89 15.65 -9.53 11.95
C VAL A 89 14.39 -8.85 12.45
N PHE A 90 14.52 -7.90 13.39
CA PHE A 90 13.41 -7.10 13.87
C PHE A 90 12.83 -6.20 12.77
N HIS A 91 13.69 -5.53 12.00
CA HIS A 91 13.29 -4.72 10.85
C HIS A 91 12.58 -5.56 9.78
N LEU A 92 13.13 -6.74 9.44
CA LEU A 92 12.50 -7.66 8.50
C LEU A 92 11.11 -8.11 8.98
N ALA A 93 10.95 -8.40 10.27
CA ALA A 93 9.66 -8.77 10.84
C ALA A 93 8.65 -7.61 10.81
N LEU A 94 9.10 -6.37 10.99
CA LEU A 94 8.26 -5.17 10.82
C LEU A 94 7.78 -5.02 9.37
N GLU A 95 8.69 -5.12 8.40
CA GLU A 95 8.33 -5.00 6.98
C GLU A 95 7.37 -6.10 6.55
N ALA A 96 7.70 -7.36 6.84
CA ALA A 96 6.85 -8.50 6.49
C ALA A 96 5.45 -8.38 7.12
N SER A 97 5.39 -7.94 8.38
CA SER A 97 4.11 -7.74 9.05
C SER A 97 3.33 -6.57 8.45
N ALA A 98 3.97 -5.46 8.08
CA ALA A 98 3.29 -4.34 7.44
C ALA A 98 2.68 -4.76 6.09
N ASP A 99 3.43 -5.50 5.28
CA ASP A 99 2.98 -5.96 3.97
C ASP A 99 1.78 -6.90 4.07
N ASP A 100 1.80 -7.87 4.99
CA ASP A 100 0.69 -8.80 5.20
C ASP A 100 -0.57 -8.06 5.67
N GLU A 101 -0.46 -7.16 6.64
CA GLU A 101 -1.59 -6.35 7.12
C GLU A 101 -2.16 -5.48 6.01
N LEU A 102 -1.33 -4.73 5.29
CA LEU A 102 -1.75 -3.84 4.21
C LEU A 102 -2.40 -4.62 3.05
N ALA A 103 -1.90 -5.83 2.74
CA ALA A 103 -2.51 -6.71 1.76
C ALA A 103 -3.90 -7.18 2.22
N THR A 104 -4.06 -7.56 3.49
CA THR A 104 -5.36 -8.02 4.02
C THR A 104 -6.41 -6.90 4.06
N MET A 105 -6.00 -5.64 4.24
CA MET A 105 -6.90 -4.48 4.19
C MET A 105 -7.55 -4.29 2.81
N ARG A 106 -6.88 -4.70 1.73
CA ARG A 106 -7.38 -4.63 0.33
C ARG A 106 -8.40 -5.72 -0.02
N ARG A 107 -8.78 -6.57 0.93
CA ARG A 107 -9.81 -7.60 0.68
C ARG A 107 -11.11 -6.94 0.19
N GLY A 108 -11.84 -7.59 -0.73
CA GLY A 108 -13.06 -7.03 -1.31
C GLY A 108 -12.85 -6.12 -2.53
N ASP A 109 -11.65 -5.56 -2.75
CA ASP A 109 -11.35 -4.71 -3.91
C ASP A 109 -11.60 -5.44 -5.23
N LYS A 110 -11.21 -6.72 -5.33
CA LYS A 110 -11.44 -7.54 -6.53
C LYS A 110 -12.92 -7.68 -6.90
N ILE A 111 -13.81 -7.70 -5.90
CA ILE A 111 -15.26 -7.79 -6.14
C ILE A 111 -15.74 -6.48 -6.76
N LEU A 112 -15.33 -5.34 -6.18
CA LEU A 112 -15.70 -4.03 -6.69
C LEU A 112 -15.13 -3.78 -8.08
N GLU A 113 -13.85 -4.09 -8.31
CA GLU A 113 -13.22 -4.04 -9.64
C GLU A 113 -13.98 -4.86 -10.68
N GLY A 114 -14.36 -6.09 -10.32
CA GLY A 114 -15.17 -6.94 -11.18
C GLY A 114 -16.53 -6.32 -11.51
N VAL A 115 -17.24 -5.77 -10.51
CA VAL A 115 -18.54 -5.11 -10.73
C VAL A 115 -18.41 -3.85 -11.58
N ILE A 116 -17.37 -3.03 -11.35
CA ILE A 116 -17.09 -1.82 -12.11
C ILE A 116 -16.88 -2.14 -13.60
N ALA A 117 -16.18 -3.24 -13.90
CA ALA A 117 -15.94 -3.68 -15.27
C ALA A 117 -17.17 -4.36 -15.90
N LEU A 118 -17.86 -5.24 -15.18
CA LEU A 118 -18.91 -6.10 -15.73
C LEU A 118 -20.29 -5.43 -15.81
N ALA A 119 -20.66 -4.58 -14.85
CA ALA A 119 -21.99 -3.99 -14.81
C ALA A 119 -22.33 -3.12 -16.05
N PRO A 120 -21.43 -2.26 -16.57
CA PRO A 120 -21.71 -1.50 -17.80
C PRO A 120 -21.86 -2.40 -19.03
N LEU A 121 -21.04 -3.46 -19.12
CA LEU A 121 -21.08 -4.41 -20.23
C LEU A 121 -22.39 -5.22 -20.23
N LEU A 122 -22.88 -5.63 -19.07
CA LEU A 122 -24.19 -6.26 -18.93
C LEU A 122 -25.33 -5.30 -19.26
N GLY A 123 -25.20 -4.02 -18.90
CA GLY A 123 -26.12 -2.96 -19.30
C GLY A 123 -26.27 -2.87 -20.81
N LEU A 124 -25.13 -2.77 -21.51
CA LEU A 124 -25.04 -2.73 -22.97
C LEU A 124 -25.48 -4.04 -23.63
N LEU A 125 -25.21 -5.20 -23.03
CA LEU A 125 -25.77 -6.46 -23.51
C LEU A 125 -27.31 -6.43 -23.47
N GLY A 126 -27.88 -5.85 -22.41
CA GLY A 126 -29.33 -5.66 -22.29
C GLY A 126 -29.90 -4.82 -23.43
N THR A 127 -29.21 -3.76 -23.87
CA THR A 127 -29.69 -2.99 -25.02
C THR A 127 -29.64 -3.78 -26.32
N VAL A 128 -28.56 -4.53 -26.55
CA VAL A 128 -28.44 -5.38 -27.74
C VAL A 128 -29.56 -6.42 -27.77
N LEU A 129 -29.81 -7.09 -26.65
CA LEU A 129 -30.87 -8.11 -26.55
C LEU A 129 -32.27 -7.52 -26.75
N GLY A 130 -32.55 -6.34 -26.17
CA GLY A 130 -33.86 -5.70 -26.34
C GLY A 130 -34.06 -5.19 -27.77
N LEU A 131 -33.03 -4.65 -28.43
CA LEU A 131 -33.09 -4.29 -29.85
C LEU A 131 -33.35 -5.49 -30.76
N ILE A 132 -32.66 -6.63 -30.53
CA ILE A 132 -32.90 -7.87 -31.29
C ILE A 132 -34.36 -8.32 -31.15
N ARG A 133 -34.92 -8.25 -29.94
CA ARG A 133 -36.34 -8.61 -29.69
C ARG A 133 -37.31 -7.65 -30.35
N SER A 134 -37.08 -6.34 -30.22
CA SER A 134 -37.91 -5.32 -30.88
C SER A 134 -37.93 -5.50 -32.39
N LEU A 135 -36.76 -5.63 -33.03
CA LEU A 135 -36.67 -5.76 -34.48
C LEU A 135 -37.16 -7.13 -34.98
N GLY A 136 -36.92 -8.22 -34.24
CA GLY A 136 -37.43 -9.55 -34.58
C GLY A 136 -38.95 -9.69 -34.44
N SER A 137 -39.60 -8.83 -33.64
CA SER A 137 -41.07 -8.80 -33.53
C SER A 137 -41.77 -8.18 -34.74
N ILE A 138 -41.03 -7.49 -35.61
CA ILE A 138 -41.53 -6.92 -36.86
C ILE A 138 -41.70 -8.06 -37.86
N SER A 139 -42.87 -8.70 -37.85
CA SER A 139 -43.24 -9.66 -38.89
C SER A 139 -43.64 -8.90 -40.16
N LEU A 140 -43.19 -9.36 -41.33
CA LEU A 140 -43.46 -8.75 -42.64
C LEU A 140 -44.95 -8.50 -42.95
N SER A 141 -45.87 -9.15 -42.24
CA SER A 141 -47.32 -9.07 -42.46
C SER A 141 -48.06 -8.01 -41.65
N ASP A 142 -47.42 -7.31 -40.70
CA ASP A 142 -48.12 -6.45 -39.73
C ASP A 142 -47.60 -5.00 -39.68
N LEU A 143 -47.40 -4.38 -40.85
CA LEU A 143 -46.99 -2.98 -41.04
C LEU A 143 -48.06 -1.96 -40.58
N GLY A 144 -48.95 -2.32 -39.65
CA GLY A 144 -49.92 -1.44 -39.00
C GLY A 144 -49.38 -0.74 -37.75
N THR A 145 -50.18 0.17 -37.18
CA THR A 145 -49.80 1.02 -36.03
C THR A 145 -49.43 0.22 -34.76
N SER A 146 -49.87 -1.04 -34.64
CA SER A 146 -49.59 -1.97 -33.54
C SER A 146 -48.13 -2.40 -33.46
N SER A 147 -47.47 -2.66 -34.60
CA SER A 147 -46.06 -3.08 -34.62
C SER A 147 -45.11 -1.94 -34.22
N THR A 148 -45.48 -0.69 -34.49
CA THR A 148 -44.68 0.49 -34.11
C THR A 148 -44.67 0.73 -32.60
N ALA A 149 -45.79 0.44 -31.91
CA ALA A 149 -45.88 0.57 -30.46
C ALA A 149 -45.00 -0.46 -29.72
N GLY A 150 -44.99 -1.72 -30.17
CA GLY A 150 -44.16 -2.79 -29.59
C GLY A 150 -42.66 -2.53 -29.70
N VAL A 151 -42.22 -2.02 -30.86
CA VAL A 151 -40.81 -1.67 -31.08
C VAL A 151 -40.35 -0.55 -30.13
N THR A 152 -41.18 0.49 -29.97
CA THR A 152 -40.89 1.64 -29.10
C THR A 152 -40.77 1.23 -27.64
N LEU A 153 -41.63 0.32 -27.17
CA LEU A 153 -41.57 -0.28 -25.84
C LEU A 153 -40.25 -1.03 -25.62
N GLY A 154 -39.86 -1.95 -26.51
CA GLY A 154 -38.63 -2.74 -26.33
C GLY A 154 -37.34 -1.91 -26.43
N ILE A 155 -37.35 -0.78 -27.16
CA ILE A 155 -36.23 0.19 -27.14
C ILE A 155 -36.17 0.92 -25.79
N GLY A 156 -37.31 1.30 -25.21
CA GLY A 156 -37.35 1.91 -23.87
C GLY A 156 -36.86 0.97 -22.78
N GLU A 157 -37.27 -0.29 -22.84
CA GLU A 157 -36.83 -1.38 -21.94
C GLU A 157 -35.31 -1.59 -21.98
N SER A 158 -34.75 -1.60 -23.20
CA SER A 158 -33.32 -1.70 -23.46
C SER A 158 -32.50 -0.63 -22.73
N LEU A 159 -32.93 0.62 -22.80
CA LEU A 159 -32.20 1.76 -22.24
C LEU A 159 -32.16 1.73 -20.70
N ILE A 160 -33.17 1.15 -20.05
CA ILE A 160 -33.23 1.01 -18.59
C ILE A 160 -32.11 0.09 -18.09
N SER A 161 -31.82 -1.00 -18.81
CA SER A 161 -30.72 -1.92 -18.46
C SER A 161 -29.37 -1.21 -18.47
N THR A 162 -29.09 -0.40 -19.50
CA THR A 162 -27.85 0.38 -19.59
C THR A 162 -27.74 1.41 -18.49
N ALA A 163 -28.80 2.19 -18.25
CA ALA A 163 -28.80 3.18 -17.18
C ALA A 163 -28.53 2.53 -15.82
N THR A 164 -29.15 1.38 -15.55
CA THR A 164 -28.95 0.63 -14.31
C THR A 164 -27.52 0.10 -14.17
N GLY A 165 -26.97 -0.50 -15.23
CA GLY A 165 -25.60 -1.00 -15.24
C GLY A 165 -24.56 0.10 -14.98
N LEU A 166 -24.76 1.29 -15.56
CA LEU A 166 -23.92 2.46 -15.31
C LEU A 166 -24.03 2.95 -13.87
N VAL A 167 -25.24 3.05 -13.31
CA VAL A 167 -25.44 3.49 -11.91
C VAL A 167 -24.71 2.55 -10.94
N VAL A 168 -24.88 1.23 -11.11
CA VAL A 168 -24.20 0.23 -10.27
C VAL A 168 -22.67 0.36 -10.36
N ALA A 169 -22.14 0.54 -11.57
CA ALA A 169 -20.71 0.70 -11.79
C ALA A 169 -20.15 2.00 -11.16
N ILE A 170 -20.84 3.12 -11.34
CA ILE A 170 -20.44 4.43 -10.81
C ILE A 170 -20.39 4.41 -9.28
N VAL A 171 -21.44 3.89 -8.64
CA VAL A 171 -21.49 3.77 -7.17
C VAL A 171 -20.36 2.88 -6.67
N SER A 172 -20.16 1.71 -7.31
CA SER A 172 -19.08 0.78 -6.94
C SER A 172 -17.69 1.43 -7.10
N LEU A 173 -17.48 2.19 -8.17
CA LEU A 173 -16.23 2.91 -8.43
C LEU A 173 -15.96 4.00 -7.39
N ALA A 174 -16.98 4.75 -6.98
CA ALA A 174 -16.82 5.80 -5.96
C ALA A 174 -16.32 5.21 -4.64
N PHE A 175 -16.93 4.11 -4.17
CA PHE A 175 -16.50 3.44 -2.95
C PHE A 175 -15.14 2.74 -3.10
N TYR A 176 -14.87 2.11 -4.25
CA TYR A 176 -13.55 1.56 -4.53
C TYR A 176 -12.45 2.62 -4.40
N ARG A 177 -12.65 3.81 -4.99
CA ARG A 177 -11.69 4.93 -4.88
C ARG A 177 -11.55 5.44 -3.44
N LEU A 178 -12.65 5.48 -2.69
CA LEU A 178 -12.62 5.85 -1.28
C LEU A 178 -11.78 4.86 -0.45
N PHE A 179 -11.98 3.56 -0.63
CA PHE A 179 -11.22 2.54 0.10
C PHE A 179 -9.73 2.56 -0.27
N GLN A 180 -9.41 2.77 -1.55
CA GLN A 180 -8.03 2.98 -1.99
C GLN A 180 -7.38 4.17 -1.27
N ALA A 181 -8.09 5.31 -1.14
CA ALA A 181 -7.59 6.46 -0.40
C ALA A 181 -7.31 6.14 1.08
N PHE A 182 -8.14 5.32 1.73
CA PHE A 182 -7.90 4.87 3.09
C PHE A 182 -6.68 3.95 3.20
N ILE A 183 -6.48 3.01 2.27
CA ILE A 183 -5.25 2.18 2.20
C ILE A 183 -4.01 3.06 2.13
N PHE A 184 -4.00 4.05 1.23
CA PHE A 184 -2.86 4.97 1.11
C PHE A 184 -2.58 5.74 2.41
N GLY A 185 -3.63 6.08 3.16
CA GLY A 185 -3.50 6.64 4.51
C GLY A 185 -2.82 5.67 5.47
N GLN A 186 -3.26 4.41 5.51
CA GLN A 186 -2.70 3.38 6.39
C GLN A 186 -1.23 3.08 6.11
N VAL A 187 -0.81 3.05 4.84
CA VAL A 187 0.61 2.87 4.47
C VAL A 187 1.50 3.89 5.17
N ARG A 188 1.05 5.16 5.27
CA ARG A 188 1.80 6.22 5.95
C ARG A 188 1.85 6.00 7.46
N VAL A 189 0.74 5.55 8.06
CA VAL A 189 0.69 5.28 9.50
C VAL A 189 1.60 4.11 9.85
N PHE A 190 1.51 3.00 9.12
CA PHE A 190 2.36 1.81 9.31
C PHE A 190 3.84 2.15 9.19
N ARG A 191 4.23 2.90 8.14
CA ARG A 191 5.62 3.32 7.96
C ARG A 191 6.12 4.16 9.14
N LYS A 192 5.35 5.15 9.59
CA LYS A 192 5.73 6.02 10.72
C LYS A 192 5.78 5.25 12.04
N ALA A 193 4.78 4.41 12.27
CA ALA A 193 4.64 3.57 13.44
C ALA A 193 5.79 2.55 13.56
N GLY A 194 6.09 1.86 12.46
CA GLY A 194 7.21 0.92 12.35
C GLY A 194 8.56 1.57 12.55
N ALA A 195 8.83 2.70 11.89
CA ALA A 195 10.08 3.44 12.06
C ALA A 195 10.29 3.88 13.52
N ASN A 196 9.24 4.37 14.19
CA ASN A 196 9.33 4.74 15.60
C ASN A 196 9.63 3.53 16.49
N LEU A 197 8.96 2.40 16.26
CA LEU A 197 9.20 1.20 17.05
C LEU A 197 10.61 0.64 16.79
N GLU A 198 11.09 0.66 15.55
CA GLU A 198 12.45 0.23 15.21
C GLU A 198 13.51 1.09 15.91
N LEU A 199 13.32 2.41 15.96
CA LEU A 199 14.23 3.30 16.69
C LEU A 199 14.24 3.00 18.20
N LEU A 200 13.07 2.71 18.78
CA LEU A 200 12.98 2.28 20.18
C LEU A 200 13.68 0.93 20.39
N TYR A 201 13.52 0.00 19.45
CA TYR A 201 14.18 -1.30 19.52
C TYR A 201 15.69 -1.19 19.44
N ARG A 202 16.23 -0.43 18.49
CA ARG A 202 17.68 -0.23 18.33
C ARG A 202 18.29 0.36 19.60
N ARG A 203 17.60 1.31 20.25
CA ARG A 203 18.03 1.85 21.55
C ARG A 203 18.00 0.78 22.66
N HIS A 204 16.94 -0.02 22.71
CA HIS A 204 16.81 -1.11 23.68
C HIS A 204 17.91 -2.16 23.49
N TRP A 205 18.18 -2.56 22.24
CA TRP A 205 19.21 -3.51 21.87
C TRP A 205 20.62 -3.04 22.27
N SER A 206 20.98 -1.78 21.98
CA SER A 206 22.27 -1.24 22.41
C SER A 206 22.43 -1.26 23.93
N ALA A 207 21.36 -1.02 24.69
CA ALA A 207 21.41 -1.14 26.16
C ALA A 207 21.58 -2.59 26.64
N LEU A 208 21.02 -3.57 25.92
CA LEU A 208 21.27 -5.00 26.17
C LEU A 208 22.73 -5.37 25.90
N GLU A 209 23.31 -4.88 24.81
CA GLU A 209 24.73 -5.10 24.48
C GLU A 209 25.68 -4.43 25.48
N GLU A 210 25.39 -3.20 25.92
CA GLU A 210 26.22 -2.49 26.91
C GLU A 210 26.18 -3.14 28.29
N GLY A 211 25.07 -3.82 28.64
CA GLY A 211 24.96 -4.63 29.85
C GLY A 211 25.48 -6.06 29.69
N TYR A 212 25.87 -6.49 28.48
CA TYR A 212 26.29 -7.85 28.20
C TYR A 212 27.80 -8.01 28.42
N ASP A 213 28.17 -8.72 29.50
CA ASP A 213 29.55 -9.13 29.73
C ASP A 213 29.92 -10.26 28.76
N ARG A 214 30.83 -9.94 27.83
CA ARG A 214 31.31 -10.85 26.78
C ARG A 214 32.19 -11.98 27.31
N GLU A 215 32.78 -11.85 28.50
CA GLU A 215 33.64 -12.87 29.10
C GLU A 215 32.83 -13.91 29.88
N THR A 216 31.76 -13.48 30.57
CA THR A 216 30.93 -14.39 31.38
C THR A 216 29.61 -14.80 30.72
N GLY A 217 29.23 -14.17 29.59
CA GLY A 217 27.98 -14.44 28.87
C GLY A 217 26.73 -14.03 29.63
N ARG A 218 26.85 -13.09 30.58
CA ARG A 218 25.77 -12.65 31.48
C ARG A 218 25.44 -11.18 31.26
N VAL A 219 24.16 -10.84 31.42
CA VAL A 219 23.68 -9.45 31.38
C VAL A 219 23.76 -8.87 32.80
N GLU A 220 24.61 -7.88 33.02
CA GLU A 220 24.67 -7.10 34.26
C GLU A 220 23.48 -6.13 34.33
N LEU A 221 22.50 -6.48 35.15
CA LEU A 221 21.36 -5.61 35.51
C LEU A 221 21.82 -4.44 36.39
N GLY A 222 22.44 -3.43 35.77
CA GLY A 222 22.91 -2.21 36.44
C GLY A 222 23.49 -1.13 35.52
N SER A 223 23.37 -1.28 34.20
CA SER A 223 24.06 -0.43 33.23
C SER A 223 23.46 0.99 33.12
N PRO A 224 24.29 2.01 32.75
CA PRO A 224 23.99 3.44 32.95
C PRO A 224 22.79 3.99 32.17
N LEU A 225 22.28 3.27 31.16
CA LEU A 225 21.23 3.76 30.24
C LEU A 225 19.80 3.66 30.78
N PHE A 226 19.57 3.01 31.92
CA PHE A 226 18.27 3.04 32.62
C PHE A 226 18.04 4.33 33.44
N ARG A 227 18.95 5.32 33.39
CA ARG A 227 18.79 6.61 34.09
C ARG A 227 18.10 7.67 33.23
N ASP A 228 17.34 8.52 33.92
CA ASP A 228 16.51 9.61 33.36
C ASP A 228 17.30 10.46 32.35
N PRO A 229 16.85 10.55 31.07
CA PRO A 229 17.48 11.37 30.04
C PRO A 229 17.55 12.88 30.32
N LEU A 230 16.82 13.37 31.33
CA LEU A 230 16.82 14.78 31.77
C LEU A 230 17.79 15.07 32.92
N ASP A 231 18.64 14.12 33.32
CA ASP A 231 19.66 14.34 34.35
C ASP A 231 20.68 15.42 33.89
N PRO A 232 20.72 16.61 34.54
CA PRO A 232 21.62 17.70 34.16
C PRO A 232 23.11 17.36 34.34
N ASN A 233 23.45 16.26 35.00
CA ASN A 233 24.83 15.81 35.21
C ASN A 233 25.28 14.73 34.20
N TYR A 234 24.48 14.38 33.19
CA TYR A 234 24.84 13.35 32.21
C TYR A 234 25.97 13.79 31.27
N LYS A 235 27.17 13.23 31.47
CA LYS A 235 28.27 13.31 30.50
C LYS A 235 28.24 12.06 29.61
N ARG A 236 27.95 12.25 28.30
CA ARG A 236 28.12 11.19 27.30
C ARG A 236 29.57 10.70 27.33
N LYS A 237 29.76 9.40 27.56
CA LYS A 237 31.05 8.76 27.28
C LYS A 237 31.22 8.72 25.77
N PRO A 238 32.37 9.12 25.20
CA PRO A 238 32.59 8.97 23.77
C PRO A 238 32.54 7.48 23.42
N LEU A 239 31.89 7.16 22.30
CA LEU A 239 31.96 5.83 21.70
C LEU A 239 33.43 5.57 21.34
N ILE A 240 34.09 4.66 22.05
CA ILE A 240 35.45 4.18 21.71
C ILE A 240 35.25 2.85 20.96
N GLY A 241 35.89 2.56 19.82
CA GLY A 241 36.93 3.30 19.12
C GLY A 241 37.16 2.79 17.70
N ILE A 242 37.59 3.72 16.85
CA ILE A 242 38.55 3.42 15.80
C ILE A 242 39.88 3.84 16.42
N GLU A 243 40.78 2.89 16.63
CA GLU A 243 42.11 3.14 17.17
C GLU A 243 42.85 4.07 16.20
N SER A 244 43.21 5.26 16.66
CA SER A 244 43.94 6.26 15.87
C SER A 244 45.43 5.92 15.69
N SER A 245 45.84 4.66 15.87
CA SER A 245 47.21 4.18 15.61
C SER A 245 47.39 3.67 14.18
N ASP A 246 46.34 3.18 13.50
CA ASP A 246 46.49 2.52 12.19
C ASP A 246 46.42 3.49 10.99
N VAL A 247 46.13 4.78 11.25
CA VAL A 247 46.10 5.83 10.21
C VAL A 247 47.45 6.56 10.11
N ALA A 248 48.32 6.48 11.12
CA ALA A 248 49.64 7.12 11.08
C ALA A 248 50.63 6.36 10.17
N ASP A 249 50.56 5.02 10.17
CA ASP A 249 51.51 4.20 9.40
C ASP A 249 51.18 4.14 7.89
N ASN A 250 49.89 4.25 7.52
CA ASN A 250 49.48 4.27 6.10
C ASN A 250 49.63 5.64 5.41
N VAL A 251 49.89 6.72 6.16
CA VAL A 251 50.17 8.05 5.59
C VAL A 251 51.68 8.24 5.35
N ALA A 252 52.55 7.54 6.08
CA ALA A 252 53.99 7.57 5.85
C ALA A 252 54.40 6.81 4.58
N ASP A 253 53.77 5.68 4.27
CA ASP A 253 54.13 4.84 3.10
C ASP A 253 53.65 5.44 1.76
N ASN A 254 52.61 6.28 1.79
CA ASN A 254 52.09 6.96 0.59
C ASN A 254 52.74 8.33 0.33
N ALA A 255 53.58 8.84 1.24
CA ALA A 255 54.29 10.11 1.09
C ALA A 255 55.63 9.97 0.36
N GLU A 256 56.20 8.76 0.26
CA GLU A 256 57.48 8.52 -0.45
C GLU A 256 57.33 8.29 -1.97
N ARG A 257 56.12 8.28 -2.52
CA ARG A 257 55.88 8.02 -3.95
C ARG A 257 55.51 9.23 -4.81
N SER A 258 55.61 10.44 -4.29
CA SER A 258 55.23 11.63 -5.05
C SER A 258 56.06 12.86 -4.70
N GLU A 259 57.28 12.91 -5.24
CA GLU A 259 57.96 14.17 -5.56
C GLU A 259 58.15 14.31 -7.09
N PRO A 260 58.30 15.55 -7.60
CA PRO A 260 57.56 15.98 -8.79
C PRO A 260 58.44 16.09 -10.03
N GLU A 261 57.97 15.58 -11.18
CA GLU A 261 58.58 15.88 -12.47
C GLU A 261 57.94 17.15 -13.08
N ASN A 262 58.73 18.21 -13.11
CA ASN A 262 58.33 19.57 -13.44
C ASN A 262 58.57 19.88 -14.94
N ARG A 263 57.50 19.90 -15.74
CA ARG A 263 57.19 20.79 -16.92
C ARG A 263 58.20 20.91 -18.10
N PRO A 264 57.72 21.09 -19.35
CA PRO A 264 56.93 22.27 -19.70
C PRO A 264 55.74 22.08 -20.66
N ARG A 265 54.78 23.01 -20.51
CA ARG A 265 53.65 23.25 -21.40
C ARG A 265 54.14 23.57 -22.82
N LYS A 266 53.52 22.94 -23.83
CA LYS A 266 53.34 23.57 -25.13
C LYS A 266 51.85 23.63 -25.48
N GLN A 267 51.47 24.85 -25.78
CA GLN A 267 50.21 25.33 -26.32
C GLN A 267 50.12 24.94 -27.79
N GLY A 268 48.97 24.46 -28.26
CA GLY A 268 48.80 24.18 -29.68
C GLY A 268 47.55 23.41 -30.06
N ASP A 269 46.56 24.19 -30.47
CA ASP A 269 45.63 23.91 -31.57
C ASP A 269 44.43 22.99 -31.34
N ASN A 270 43.29 23.59 -31.64
CA ASN A 270 41.93 23.10 -31.51
C ASN A 270 41.38 23.09 -32.93
N ARG A 271 41.29 21.93 -33.59
CA ARG A 271 40.57 21.77 -34.86
C ARG A 271 40.54 20.30 -35.33
N ARG A 272 39.31 19.87 -35.66
CA ARG A 272 38.91 18.67 -36.43
C ARG A 272 38.99 17.39 -35.56
N ASP A 273 37.94 16.60 -35.39
CA ASP A 273 37.06 16.05 -36.41
C ASP A 273 35.60 15.91 -35.91
N GLU A 274 34.71 16.72 -36.49
CA GLU A 274 33.26 16.48 -36.55
C GLU A 274 32.95 16.23 -38.03
N GLU A 275 33.23 15.02 -38.52
CA GLU A 275 32.85 14.62 -39.87
C GLU A 275 32.90 13.09 -39.99
N GLU A 276 31.80 12.42 -39.63
CA GLU A 276 31.27 11.27 -40.38
C GLU A 276 30.02 10.72 -39.68
N ARG A 277 28.86 11.08 -40.22
CA ARG A 277 27.78 10.16 -40.65
C ARG A 277 26.46 10.91 -40.79
N SER A 278 26.37 11.68 -41.87
CA SER A 278 25.12 11.96 -42.57
C SER A 278 25.32 11.54 -44.02
N ASN A 279 24.69 10.43 -44.43
CA ASN A 279 24.08 10.25 -45.75
C ASN A 279 23.28 8.94 -45.80
N LEU A 280 21.99 9.06 -45.42
CA LEU A 280 20.77 8.69 -46.19
C LEU A 280 20.92 7.77 -47.43
N PRO A 281 19.93 6.91 -47.77
CA PRO A 281 18.60 7.41 -48.13
C PRO A 281 17.37 6.58 -47.75
N ILE A 282 16.25 7.30 -47.78
CA ILE A 282 14.86 6.84 -47.83
C ILE A 282 14.48 6.71 -49.32
N THR A 283 13.86 5.59 -49.71
CA THR A 283 12.83 5.44 -50.78
C THR A 283 12.25 4.02 -50.64
N GLU A 284 11.01 3.88 -50.18
CA GLU A 284 9.81 3.55 -50.99
C GLU A 284 9.80 2.12 -51.58
N GLU A 285 8.99 1.25 -50.98
CA GLU A 285 7.83 0.56 -51.60
C GLU A 285 6.84 0.12 -50.50
#